data_AF-F2NAB7-F1
#
_entry.id   AF-F2NAB7-F1
#
_cell.length_a   1.000
_cell.length_b   1.000
_cell.length_c   1.000
_cell.angle_alpha   90.00
_cell.angle_beta   90.00
_cell.angle_gamma   90.00
#
_symmetry.space_group_name_H-M   'P 1'
#
loop_
_entity.id
_entity.type
_entity.pdbx_description
1 polymer ?
#
loop_
_entity_poly.entity_id
_entity_poly.type
_entity_poly.pdbx_seq_one_letter_code
_entity_poly.pdbx_strand_id
1 'polypeptide(L)'
;MSRSELDGRAIASKADSAPNRSDRAAAVSARARVAERPHANASRGRRRSELSCMFAAYALISFGLVVCWCLLWREVPVTVNGRQRIVRIATPIRDLLEQNAYFGAKPGKLLSIGGNVLSEDGGNSCSVTYGGAQLDPAQIASYRLHEGDELTVDDGKDVQEGHIETTVDVPPGIQMDRGGAVQFVSRWGKAGVKTVWTGRRSKEVIDRQITKLPVDMIVRSINLEPKADRPCVALTFDDGPSSFTPKVLDILAQKGVKATFFNLGANVMRDPAAARAITDAGCALGNHTMTHMNLTTVDRDTLRSEISRSADILRGTGASPQMIRAPYGAFTAAEWARSGDLIGSNILWNIDTRDWTRPGANKIAGAVLDGAKNGSIILMHDGGGDRSQDVQALPGIIDELHKRGFAFVTVPEMMKLDGRIPDAVVGGTTRLPDDCGMPDS
;
A
#
# COMPACT_ATOMS: atom_id res chain seq x y z
N MET A 1 16.75 -41.00 17.56
CA MET A 1 17.18 -42.00 18.57
C MET A 1 16.68 -41.46 19.91
N SER A 2 15.76 -42.07 20.67
CA SER A 2 15.53 -43.48 21.05
C SER A 2 15.94 -43.71 22.51
N ARG A 3 14.97 -44.10 23.35
CA ARG A 3 15.14 -44.67 24.72
C ARG A 3 15.66 -43.66 25.77
N SER A 4 15.28 -43.76 27.05
CA SER A 4 15.08 -44.98 27.86
C SER A 4 13.67 -45.21 28.43
N GLU A 5 13.28 -46.49 28.36
CA GLU A 5 12.22 -47.14 29.17
C GLU A 5 12.72 -47.43 30.60
N LEU A 6 11.88 -48.15 31.38
CA LEU A 6 12.12 -48.95 32.60
C LEU A 6 11.64 -48.33 33.92
N ASP A 7 11.05 -49.07 34.88
CA ASP A 7 10.29 -50.35 34.87
C ASP A 7 9.67 -50.51 36.29
N GLY A 8 8.88 -51.57 36.54
CA GLY A 8 8.92 -52.22 37.87
C GLY A 8 7.74 -52.02 38.84
N ARG A 9 6.74 -52.90 38.68
CA ARG A 9 6.02 -53.71 39.72
C ARG A 9 6.66 -53.77 41.15
N ALA A 10 5.95 -54.11 42.25
CA ALA A 10 4.50 -54.24 42.59
C ALA A 10 4.31 -54.71 44.08
N ILE A 11 3.04 -54.96 44.47
CA ILE A 11 2.48 -55.86 45.54
C ILE A 11 2.60 -55.57 47.07
N ALA A 12 1.42 -55.49 47.73
CA ALA A 12 1.01 -55.95 49.10
C ALA A 12 1.70 -55.36 50.36
N SER A 13 1.07 -55.12 51.53
CA SER A 13 -0.06 -55.84 52.19
C SER A 13 -0.65 -55.11 53.43
N LYS A 14 -1.92 -55.42 53.76
CA LYS A 14 -2.54 -55.63 55.10
C LYS A 14 -2.31 -54.72 56.34
N ALA A 15 -3.45 -54.23 56.86
CA ALA A 15 -4.07 -54.51 58.18
C ALA A 15 -4.02 -53.49 59.35
N ASP A 16 -5.19 -53.42 60.02
CA ASP A 16 -5.55 -53.02 61.39
C ASP A 16 -5.07 -51.66 61.97
N SER A 17 -5.98 -50.81 62.46
CA SER A 17 -6.64 -51.07 63.76
C SER A 17 -7.82 -50.13 64.06
N ALA A 18 -8.85 -50.65 64.74
CA ALA A 18 -9.86 -49.87 65.45
C ALA A 18 -9.46 -49.70 66.93
N PRO A 19 -10.13 -48.81 67.68
CA PRO A 19 -10.94 -49.33 68.79
C PRO A 19 -12.34 -48.68 68.92
N ASN A 20 -13.05 -49.07 69.99
CA ASN A 20 -14.51 -49.10 70.12
C ASN A 20 -14.95 -48.66 71.55
N ARG A 21 -16.25 -48.42 71.74
CA ARG A 21 -17.00 -48.24 73.02
C ARG A 21 -16.91 -46.84 73.67
N SER A 22 -17.85 -46.42 74.53
CA SER A 22 -18.87 -47.18 75.30
C SER A 22 -20.16 -46.40 75.65
N ASP A 23 -21.29 -47.12 75.72
CA ASP A 23 -22.51 -46.73 76.46
C ASP A 23 -22.35 -46.75 78.00
N ARG A 24 -23.17 -45.95 78.70
CA ARG A 24 -24.04 -46.27 79.88
C ARG A 24 -24.44 -44.95 80.59
N ALA A 25 -25.69 -44.60 80.85
CA ALA A 25 -26.83 -45.29 81.51
C ALA A 25 -26.73 -45.35 83.05
N ALA A 26 -27.67 -44.67 83.74
CA ALA A 26 -28.15 -44.99 85.10
C ALA A 26 -29.48 -44.26 85.41
N ALA A 27 -30.29 -44.82 86.31
CA ALA A 27 -31.63 -44.33 86.73
C ALA A 27 -31.75 -44.37 88.29
N VAL A 28 -32.98 -44.53 88.84
CA VAL A 28 -33.33 -44.73 90.29
C VAL A 28 -33.46 -43.40 91.06
N SER A 29 -34.42 -43.09 91.98
CA SER A 29 -35.56 -43.74 92.71
C SER A 29 -36.56 -42.64 93.19
N ALA A 30 -37.50 -42.84 94.14
CA ALA A 30 -38.73 -43.67 94.16
C ALA A 30 -39.58 -43.38 95.46
N ARG A 31 -40.93 -43.41 95.38
CA ARG A 31 -41.94 -43.43 96.51
C ARG A 31 -41.98 -42.20 97.47
N ALA A 32 -42.94 -42.01 98.39
CA ALA A 32 -44.43 -42.02 98.41
C ALA A 32 -44.91 -41.52 99.81
N ARG A 33 -45.96 -40.71 100.02
CA ARG A 33 -47.40 -41.11 100.18
C ARG A 33 -48.31 -39.90 100.55
N VAL A 34 -49.62 -40.02 100.28
CA VAL A 34 -50.83 -39.63 101.06
C VAL A 34 -50.78 -38.45 102.08
N ALA A 35 -51.62 -37.41 101.88
CA ALA A 35 -52.72 -37.03 102.81
C ALA A 35 -53.56 -35.79 102.37
N GLU A 36 -54.89 -35.98 102.29
CA GLU A 36 -56.02 -35.07 102.60
C GLU A 36 -56.27 -33.70 101.90
N ARG A 37 -57.56 -33.30 101.96
CA ARG A 37 -58.20 -32.15 101.27
C ARG A 37 -58.37 -30.96 102.24
N PRO A 38 -58.75 -29.74 101.78
CA PRO A 38 -60.19 -29.46 101.69
C PRO A 38 -60.67 -28.57 100.52
N HIS A 39 -61.92 -28.85 100.12
CA HIS A 39 -63.01 -27.96 99.67
C HIS A 39 -62.80 -26.67 98.85
N ALA A 40 -63.55 -26.65 97.72
CA ALA A 40 -64.28 -25.51 97.12
C ALA A 40 -63.44 -24.31 96.60
N ASN A 41 -63.83 -23.61 95.52
CA ASN A 41 -65.16 -23.36 95.01
C ASN A 41 -65.17 -23.15 93.47
N ALA A 42 -66.36 -22.97 92.88
CA ALA A 42 -66.57 -22.93 91.44
C ALA A 42 -65.95 -21.71 90.71
N SER A 43 -65.51 -21.94 89.46
CA SER A 43 -65.84 -21.04 88.32
C SER A 43 -65.52 -21.68 86.96
N ARG A 44 -66.55 -22.18 86.27
CA ARG A 44 -66.48 -22.39 84.81
C ARG A 44 -66.47 -21.01 84.14
N GLY A 45 -65.36 -20.58 83.53
CA GLY A 45 -65.41 -19.36 82.69
C GLY A 45 -64.15 -18.55 82.42
N ARG A 46 -62.92 -19.08 82.40
CA ARG A 46 -61.74 -18.25 82.05
C ARG A 46 -60.56 -18.91 81.30
N ARG A 47 -60.78 -20.04 80.60
CA ARG A 47 -59.72 -20.73 79.81
C ARG A 47 -59.79 -20.54 78.28
N ARG A 48 -60.76 -19.77 77.75
CA ARG A 48 -60.88 -19.54 76.30
C ARG A 48 -60.08 -18.32 75.79
N SER A 49 -59.83 -17.29 76.60
CA SER A 49 -59.21 -16.04 76.13
C SER A 49 -57.69 -16.15 75.88
N GLU A 50 -56.94 -16.83 76.74
CA GLU A 50 -55.47 -16.89 76.62
C GLU A 50 -55.01 -17.72 75.41
N LEU A 51 -55.65 -18.88 75.17
CA LEU A 51 -55.43 -19.63 73.93
C LEU A 51 -55.83 -18.79 72.70
N SER A 52 -56.95 -18.06 72.73
CA SER A 52 -57.36 -17.21 71.61
C SER A 52 -56.35 -16.09 71.30
N CYS A 53 -55.73 -15.46 72.30
CA CYS A 53 -54.65 -14.49 72.07
C CYS A 53 -53.40 -15.14 71.48
N MET A 54 -53.02 -16.35 71.92
CA MET A 54 -51.92 -17.09 71.30
C MET A 54 -52.23 -17.52 69.86
N PHE A 55 -53.44 -18.00 69.58
CA PHE A 55 -53.87 -18.32 68.22
C PHE A 55 -53.90 -17.07 67.32
N ALA A 56 -54.35 -15.92 67.84
CA ALA A 56 -54.32 -14.65 67.10
C ALA A 56 -52.88 -14.16 66.83
N ALA A 57 -51.98 -14.26 67.81
CA ALA A 57 -50.57 -13.93 67.62
C ALA A 57 -49.87 -14.88 66.64
N TYR A 58 -50.13 -16.19 66.74
CA TYR A 58 -49.59 -17.18 65.79
C TYR A 58 -50.19 -17.01 64.39
N ALA A 59 -51.46 -16.62 64.28
CA ALA A 59 -52.10 -16.28 63.01
C ALA A 59 -51.56 -14.97 62.40
N LEU A 60 -51.22 -13.96 63.22
CA LEU A 60 -50.58 -12.73 62.75
C LEU A 60 -49.12 -12.96 62.33
N ILE A 61 -48.38 -13.80 63.07
CA ILE A 61 -47.02 -14.20 62.70
C ILE A 61 -47.05 -15.09 61.46
N SER A 62 -47.96 -16.06 61.35
CA SER A 62 -48.06 -16.92 60.16
C SER A 62 -48.59 -16.17 58.96
N PHE A 63 -49.56 -15.26 59.11
CA PHE A 63 -49.99 -14.34 58.06
C PHE A 63 -48.85 -13.40 57.65
N GLY A 64 -48.10 -12.84 58.61
CA GLY A 64 -46.91 -12.03 58.33
C GLY A 64 -45.81 -12.81 57.61
N LEU A 65 -45.58 -14.08 57.98
CA LEU A 65 -44.63 -14.98 57.31
C LEU A 65 -45.12 -15.41 55.92
N VAL A 66 -46.42 -15.64 55.73
CA VAL A 66 -47.02 -15.95 54.41
C VAL A 66 -46.98 -14.72 53.51
N VAL A 67 -47.29 -13.52 54.01
CA VAL A 67 -47.17 -12.27 53.26
C VAL A 67 -45.70 -11.97 52.93
N CYS A 68 -44.79 -12.13 53.90
CA CYS A 68 -43.34 -12.00 53.68
C CYS A 68 -42.84 -13.01 52.63
N TRP A 69 -43.27 -14.27 52.72
CA TRP A 69 -42.99 -15.30 51.71
C TRP A 69 -43.53 -14.89 50.34
N CYS A 70 -44.80 -14.55 50.23
CA CYS A 70 -45.45 -14.14 48.98
C CYS A 70 -44.80 -12.92 48.32
N LEU A 71 -44.25 -11.99 49.10
CA LEU A 71 -43.65 -10.73 48.61
C LEU A 71 -42.13 -10.80 48.38
N LEU A 72 -41.38 -11.66 49.10
CA LEU A 72 -39.91 -11.64 49.09
C LEU A 72 -39.24 -12.99 48.77
N TRP A 73 -39.93 -14.12 48.99
CA TRP A 73 -39.37 -15.47 48.79
C TRP A 73 -40.16 -16.36 47.83
N ARG A 74 -41.28 -15.88 47.28
CA ARG A 74 -42.08 -16.58 46.28
C ARG A 74 -41.27 -16.77 45.01
N GLU A 75 -41.17 -18.02 44.57
CA GLU A 75 -40.61 -18.35 43.27
C GLU A 75 -41.67 -18.17 42.18
N VAL A 76 -41.29 -17.56 41.06
CA VAL A 76 -42.16 -17.26 39.91
C VAL A 76 -41.51 -17.78 38.62
N PRO A 77 -42.31 -18.32 37.67
CA PRO A 77 -41.82 -18.64 36.34
C PRO A 77 -41.62 -17.37 35.51
N VAL A 78 -40.45 -17.28 34.86
CA VAL A 78 -40.13 -16.31 33.82
C VAL A 78 -39.59 -17.06 32.60
N THR A 79 -39.75 -16.50 31.40
CA THR A 79 -39.22 -17.09 30.17
C THR A 79 -37.98 -16.31 29.75
N VAL A 80 -36.85 -16.99 29.53
CA VAL A 80 -35.63 -16.39 28.97
C VAL A 80 -35.19 -17.17 27.75
N ASN A 81 -35.03 -16.51 26.60
CA ASN A 81 -34.68 -17.13 25.31
C ASN A 81 -35.57 -18.35 24.99
N GLY A 82 -36.89 -18.20 25.17
CA GLY A 82 -37.89 -19.25 24.95
C GLY A 82 -37.84 -20.42 25.94
N ARG A 83 -37.06 -20.33 27.03
CA ARG A 83 -36.96 -21.37 28.06
C ARG A 83 -37.44 -20.87 29.41
N GLN A 84 -38.36 -21.60 30.03
CA GLN A 84 -38.87 -21.28 31.35
C GLN A 84 -37.76 -21.42 32.42
N ARG A 85 -37.74 -20.50 33.37
CA ARG A 85 -36.83 -20.40 34.51
C ARG A 85 -37.63 -20.06 35.76
N ILE A 86 -37.24 -20.63 36.88
CA ILE A 86 -37.86 -20.35 38.18
C ILE A 86 -36.91 -19.40 38.91
N VAL A 87 -37.42 -18.22 39.28
CA VAL A 87 -36.65 -17.13 39.90
C VAL A 87 -37.41 -16.59 41.09
N ARG A 88 -36.75 -15.93 42.05
CA ARG A 88 -37.48 -15.25 43.14
C ARG A 88 -38.19 -14.01 42.59
N ILE A 89 -39.40 -13.76 43.06
CA ILE A 89 -40.15 -12.55 42.74
C ILE A 89 -39.34 -11.30 43.10
N ALA A 90 -39.45 -10.27 42.27
CA ALA A 90 -38.69 -9.02 42.39
C ALA A 90 -37.15 -9.19 42.38
N THR A 91 -36.62 -10.30 41.87
CA THR A 91 -35.18 -10.38 41.52
C THR A 91 -34.88 -9.31 40.45
N PRO A 92 -33.80 -8.51 40.59
CA PRO A 92 -33.37 -7.60 39.53
C PRO A 92 -33.01 -8.36 38.25
N ILE A 93 -33.30 -7.79 37.07
CA ILE A 93 -32.90 -8.42 35.79
C ILE A 93 -31.38 -8.61 35.75
N ARG A 94 -30.60 -7.61 36.20
CA ARG A 94 -29.14 -7.70 36.37
C ARG A 94 -28.71 -8.98 37.10
N ASP A 95 -29.24 -9.21 38.30
CA ASP A 95 -28.86 -10.33 39.15
C ASP A 95 -29.19 -11.68 38.47
N LEU A 96 -30.33 -11.77 37.77
CA LEU A 96 -30.68 -12.95 36.98
C LEU A 96 -29.64 -13.23 35.88
N LEU A 97 -29.21 -12.20 35.16
CA LEU A 97 -28.22 -12.32 34.08
C LEU A 97 -26.85 -12.73 34.63
N GLU A 98 -26.35 -12.03 35.65
CA GLU A 98 -25.03 -12.27 36.24
C GLU A 98 -24.94 -13.68 36.85
N GLN A 99 -25.96 -14.14 37.58
CA GLN A 99 -26.01 -15.48 38.17
C GLN A 99 -26.07 -16.62 37.14
N ASN A 100 -26.55 -16.33 35.92
CA ASN A 100 -26.68 -17.32 34.83
C ASN A 100 -25.66 -17.11 33.71
N ALA A 101 -24.59 -16.32 33.95
CA ALA A 101 -23.56 -15.98 32.96
C ALA A 101 -24.15 -15.50 31.62
N TYR A 102 -25.13 -14.58 31.70
CA TYR A 102 -25.89 -14.03 30.58
C TYR A 102 -26.53 -15.09 29.67
N PHE A 103 -26.83 -16.28 30.24
CA PHE A 103 -27.37 -17.44 29.54
C PHE A 103 -26.49 -17.94 28.37
N GLY A 104 -25.19 -17.65 28.42
CA GLY A 104 -24.22 -17.97 27.37
C GLY A 104 -24.02 -16.87 26.33
N ALA A 105 -24.78 -15.77 26.38
CA ALA A 105 -24.56 -14.60 25.54
C ALA A 105 -23.24 -13.91 25.91
N LYS A 106 -22.51 -13.44 24.90
CA LYS A 106 -21.18 -12.84 25.04
C LYS A 106 -21.21 -11.34 24.73
N PRO A 107 -20.35 -10.52 25.37
CA PRO A 107 -20.14 -9.15 24.90
C PRO A 107 -19.58 -9.16 23.47
N GLY A 108 -19.83 -8.09 22.74
CA GLY A 108 -19.22 -7.88 21.43
C GLY A 108 -17.72 -7.64 21.57
N LYS A 109 -16.99 -7.95 20.50
CA LYS A 109 -15.55 -7.73 20.41
C LYS A 109 -15.22 -6.30 19.98
N LEU A 110 -14.05 -5.82 20.36
CA LEU A 110 -13.42 -4.67 19.71
C LEU A 110 -12.58 -5.17 18.54
N LEU A 111 -12.89 -4.72 17.32
CA LEU A 111 -12.17 -5.07 16.10
C LEU A 111 -11.28 -3.91 15.63
N SER A 112 -10.16 -4.23 15.00
CA SER A 112 -9.31 -3.27 14.30
C SER A 112 -9.96 -2.78 13.02
N ILE A 113 -9.37 -1.76 12.38
CA ILE A 113 -9.86 -1.33 11.06
C ILE A 113 -9.73 -2.43 9.98
N GLY A 114 -8.75 -3.33 10.10
CA GLY A 114 -8.60 -4.52 9.26
C GLY A 114 -9.45 -5.73 9.68
N GLY A 115 -10.21 -5.64 10.79
CA GLY A 115 -11.07 -6.72 11.29
C GLY A 115 -10.42 -7.69 12.27
N ASN A 116 -9.18 -7.46 12.71
CA ASN A 116 -8.51 -8.27 13.72
C ASN A 116 -9.11 -7.99 15.11
N VAL A 117 -9.24 -9.01 15.96
CA VAL A 117 -9.74 -8.81 17.34
C VAL A 117 -8.68 -8.09 18.18
N LEU A 118 -9.03 -6.93 18.73
CA LEU A 118 -8.21 -6.14 19.66
C LEU A 118 -8.57 -6.41 21.13
N SER A 119 -9.84 -6.70 21.43
CA SER A 119 -10.26 -7.31 22.71
C SER A 119 -11.56 -8.11 22.52
N GLU A 120 -11.72 -9.17 23.31
CA GLU A 120 -12.87 -10.09 23.23
C GLU A 120 -14.16 -9.53 23.88
N ASP A 121 -14.07 -8.39 24.57
CA ASP A 121 -15.12 -7.80 25.42
C ASP A 121 -15.31 -6.29 25.23
N GLY A 122 -14.54 -5.67 24.32
CA GLY A 122 -14.48 -4.21 24.13
C GLY A 122 -15.49 -3.63 23.13
N GLY A 123 -16.44 -4.44 22.66
CA GLY A 123 -17.57 -4.02 21.83
C GLY A 123 -18.77 -3.60 22.68
N ASN A 124 -19.99 -3.76 22.14
CA ASN A 124 -21.21 -3.48 22.90
C ASN A 124 -21.47 -4.61 23.91
N SER A 125 -22.06 -4.28 25.07
CA SER A 125 -22.56 -5.28 26.03
C SER A 125 -23.73 -6.08 25.45
N CYS A 126 -24.01 -7.26 26.01
CA CYS A 126 -25.18 -8.09 25.67
C CYS A 126 -26.48 -7.28 25.79
N SER A 127 -27.39 -7.42 24.83
CA SER A 127 -28.68 -6.71 24.84
C SER A 127 -29.78 -7.55 25.49
N VAL A 128 -30.68 -6.88 26.21
CA VAL A 128 -31.82 -7.51 26.89
C VAL A 128 -33.11 -6.89 26.36
N THR A 129 -34.01 -7.70 25.83
CA THR A 129 -35.33 -7.28 25.36
C THR A 129 -36.40 -7.76 26.34
N TYR A 130 -37.28 -6.86 26.76
CA TYR A 130 -38.42 -7.15 27.64
C TYR A 130 -39.69 -6.54 27.06
N GLY A 131 -40.78 -7.31 26.99
CA GLY A 131 -42.05 -6.82 26.43
C GLY A 131 -41.97 -6.31 24.97
N GLY A 132 -40.98 -6.80 24.20
CA GLY A 132 -40.71 -6.35 22.83
C GLY A 132 -39.83 -5.09 22.70
N ALA A 133 -39.39 -4.48 23.81
CA ALA A 133 -38.49 -3.32 23.81
C ALA A 133 -37.12 -3.68 24.40
N GLN A 134 -36.04 -3.19 23.78
CA GLN A 134 -34.69 -3.34 24.32
C GLN A 134 -34.51 -2.42 25.55
N LEU A 135 -34.04 -2.98 26.65
CA LEU A 135 -33.78 -2.27 27.90
C LEU A 135 -32.40 -1.59 27.89
N ASP A 136 -32.33 -0.39 28.46
CA ASP A 136 -31.08 0.30 28.76
C ASP A 136 -30.42 -0.21 30.06
N PRO A 137 -29.13 0.10 30.34
CA PRO A 137 -28.44 -0.39 31.53
C PRO A 137 -29.03 0.05 32.88
N ALA A 138 -29.74 1.19 32.93
CA ALA A 138 -30.43 1.66 34.13
C ALA A 138 -31.77 0.94 34.31
N GLN A 139 -32.48 0.64 33.22
CA GLN A 139 -33.66 -0.22 33.20
C GLN A 139 -33.32 -1.66 33.63
N ILE A 140 -32.23 -2.25 33.12
CA ILE A 140 -31.74 -3.58 33.54
C ILE A 140 -31.42 -3.63 35.05
N ALA A 141 -30.93 -2.53 35.63
CA ALA A 141 -30.63 -2.43 37.06
C ALA A 141 -31.88 -2.15 37.94
N SER A 142 -32.87 -1.42 37.42
CA SER A 142 -34.06 -0.98 38.18
C SER A 142 -35.27 -1.89 38.02
N TYR A 143 -35.41 -2.60 36.90
CA TYR A 143 -36.51 -3.52 36.67
C TYR A 143 -36.42 -4.73 37.61
N ARG A 144 -37.59 -5.25 38.00
CA ARG A 144 -37.77 -6.31 39.01
C ARG A 144 -38.72 -7.33 38.41
N LEU A 145 -38.34 -8.61 38.46
CA LEU A 145 -39.04 -9.68 37.74
C LEU A 145 -40.38 -10.04 38.38
N HIS A 146 -41.39 -10.17 37.53
CA HIS A 146 -42.75 -10.61 37.85
C HIS A 146 -43.07 -11.96 37.21
N GLU A 147 -44.20 -12.52 37.60
CA GLU A 147 -44.67 -13.82 37.12
C GLU A 147 -45.15 -13.74 35.68
N GLY A 148 -44.58 -14.57 34.79
CA GLY A 148 -44.87 -14.57 33.36
C GLY A 148 -44.02 -13.63 32.51
N ASP A 149 -43.05 -12.90 33.10
CA ASP A 149 -42.14 -12.03 32.35
C ASP A 149 -41.37 -12.82 31.28
N GLU A 150 -41.31 -12.28 30.05
CA GLU A 150 -40.53 -12.83 28.95
C GLU A 150 -39.37 -11.90 28.57
N LEU A 151 -38.17 -12.50 28.53
CA LEU A 151 -36.91 -11.85 28.23
C LEU A 151 -36.21 -12.54 27.05
N THR A 152 -35.61 -11.73 26.18
CA THR A 152 -34.58 -12.19 25.23
C THR A 152 -33.25 -11.57 25.62
N VAL A 153 -32.19 -12.38 25.62
CA VAL A 153 -30.81 -11.99 25.91
C VAL A 153 -29.96 -12.40 24.71
N ASP A 154 -29.46 -11.40 24.01
CA ASP A 154 -28.70 -11.56 22.77
C ASP A 154 -27.23 -11.14 22.95
N ASP A 155 -26.36 -11.68 22.11
CA ASP A 155 -24.94 -11.32 22.05
C ASP A 155 -24.76 -9.81 21.82
N GLY A 156 -23.74 -9.25 22.48
CA GLY A 156 -23.29 -7.90 22.22
C GLY A 156 -22.72 -7.77 20.81
N LYS A 157 -22.99 -6.64 20.15
CA LYS A 157 -22.49 -6.38 18.78
C LYS A 157 -21.04 -5.92 18.82
N ASP A 158 -20.21 -6.53 17.98
CA ASP A 158 -18.83 -6.10 17.72
C ASP A 158 -18.78 -4.62 17.31
N VAL A 159 -17.72 -3.93 17.75
CA VAL A 159 -17.45 -2.53 17.45
C VAL A 159 -16.09 -2.42 16.79
N GLN A 160 -16.02 -1.68 15.68
CA GLN A 160 -14.76 -1.35 15.03
C GLN A 160 -14.10 -0.16 15.72
N GLU A 161 -12.77 -0.16 15.87
CA GLU A 161 -12.04 0.98 16.40
C GLU A 161 -12.24 2.27 15.55
N GLY A 162 -12.12 3.42 16.20
CA GLY A 162 -12.05 4.69 15.47
C GLY A 162 -10.75 4.83 14.67
N HIS A 163 -10.81 5.50 13.53
CA HIS A 163 -9.68 5.74 12.63
C HIS A 163 -9.31 7.23 12.53
N ILE A 164 -8.20 7.49 11.84
CA ILE A 164 -7.87 8.78 11.24
C ILE A 164 -7.92 8.56 9.73
N GLU A 165 -8.68 9.38 9.02
CA GLU A 165 -8.69 9.38 7.56
C GLU A 165 -7.61 10.35 7.05
N THR A 166 -6.76 9.87 6.15
CA THR A 166 -5.78 10.67 5.43
C THR A 166 -5.90 10.45 3.93
N THR A 167 -5.31 11.37 3.18
CA THR A 167 -5.25 11.31 1.72
C THR A 167 -3.79 11.06 1.32
N VAL A 168 -3.58 10.15 0.38
CA VAL A 168 -2.25 9.78 -0.13
C VAL A 168 -2.28 9.82 -1.65
N ASP A 169 -1.23 10.37 -2.26
CA ASP A 169 -1.08 10.41 -3.71
C ASP A 169 -0.87 9.00 -4.28
N VAL A 170 -1.40 8.77 -5.48
CA VAL A 170 -1.19 7.56 -6.27
C VAL A 170 -0.36 7.95 -7.50
N PRO A 171 0.91 7.54 -7.58
CA PRO A 171 1.77 7.89 -8.71
C PRO A 171 1.19 7.43 -10.07
N PRO A 172 1.45 8.18 -11.16
CA PRO A 172 0.95 7.84 -12.47
C PRO A 172 1.61 6.59 -13.06
N GLY A 173 0.93 5.89 -13.97
CA GLY A 173 1.57 4.90 -14.82
C GLY A 173 2.39 5.54 -15.94
N ILE A 174 3.03 4.70 -16.75
CA ILE A 174 3.71 5.12 -17.98
C ILE A 174 3.23 4.29 -19.18
N GLN A 175 2.98 4.98 -20.29
CA GLN A 175 2.70 4.40 -21.59
C GLN A 175 3.77 4.89 -22.57
N MET A 176 4.31 3.98 -23.38
CA MET A 176 5.39 4.28 -24.32
C MET A 176 5.12 3.61 -25.67
N ASP A 177 5.17 4.39 -26.75
CA ASP A 177 5.07 3.85 -28.11
C ASP A 177 6.25 2.92 -28.44
N ARG A 178 6.07 2.02 -29.41
CA ARG A 178 7.13 1.14 -29.94
C ARG A 178 7.65 1.62 -31.29
N GLY A 179 8.95 1.44 -31.54
CA GLY A 179 9.60 1.89 -32.77
C GLY A 179 9.76 3.41 -32.82
N GLY A 180 10.24 3.95 -33.94
CA GLY A 180 10.54 5.38 -34.06
C GLY A 180 11.97 5.75 -33.65
N ALA A 181 12.49 6.86 -34.19
CA ALA A 181 13.84 7.35 -33.95
C ALA A 181 13.92 8.52 -32.95
N VAL A 182 12.79 9.11 -32.56
CA VAL A 182 12.73 10.23 -31.59
C VAL A 182 11.70 9.93 -30.52
N GLN A 183 12.16 9.82 -29.28
CA GLN A 183 11.35 9.61 -28.09
C GLN A 183 11.25 10.89 -27.25
N PHE A 184 10.06 11.23 -26.76
CA PHE A 184 9.83 12.39 -25.91
C PHE A 184 8.55 12.26 -25.07
N VAL A 185 8.49 12.95 -23.94
CA VAL A 185 7.26 13.04 -23.14
C VAL A 185 6.26 13.97 -23.86
N SER A 186 5.16 13.40 -24.33
CA SER A 186 4.07 14.14 -25.00
C SER A 186 2.99 14.59 -24.02
N ARG A 187 2.85 13.88 -22.90
CA ARG A 187 1.96 14.19 -21.79
C ARG A 187 2.61 13.74 -20.50
N TRP A 188 2.82 14.66 -19.57
CA TRP A 188 3.29 14.34 -18.23
C TRP A 188 2.24 13.57 -17.42
N GLY A 189 2.71 12.71 -16.52
CA GLY A 189 1.83 12.00 -15.61
C GLY A 189 1.25 12.95 -14.55
N LYS A 190 0.06 12.65 -14.03
CA LYS A 190 -0.52 13.36 -12.89
C LYS A 190 -0.93 12.38 -11.82
N ALA A 191 -0.56 12.68 -10.57
CA ALA A 191 -0.94 11.87 -9.43
C ALA A 191 -2.46 11.74 -9.31
N GLY A 192 -2.89 10.50 -9.10
CA GLY A 192 -4.17 10.16 -8.53
C GLY A 192 -4.16 10.38 -7.03
N VAL A 193 -5.28 10.12 -6.38
CA VAL A 193 -5.50 10.38 -4.96
C VAL A 193 -6.30 9.22 -4.39
N LYS A 194 -5.83 8.63 -3.28
CA LYS A 194 -6.56 7.61 -2.52
C LYS A 194 -6.77 8.03 -1.07
N THR A 195 -7.92 7.62 -0.53
CA THR A 195 -8.24 7.74 0.89
C THR A 195 -7.72 6.51 1.63
N VAL A 196 -7.01 6.76 2.73
CA VAL A 196 -6.38 5.77 3.60
C VAL A 196 -6.91 5.95 5.02
N TRP A 197 -7.22 4.84 5.70
CA TRP A 197 -7.59 4.86 7.11
C TRP A 197 -6.45 4.29 7.95
N THR A 198 -6.12 4.99 9.05
CA THR A 198 -5.17 4.53 10.07
C THR A 198 -5.87 4.28 11.39
N GLY A 199 -5.76 3.07 11.93
CA GLY A 199 -6.43 2.66 13.17
C GLY A 199 -5.87 3.41 14.38
N ARG A 200 -6.74 4.00 15.22
CA ARG A 200 -6.26 4.80 16.36
C ARG A 200 -5.56 3.97 17.42
N ARG A 201 -5.97 2.70 17.62
CA ARG A 201 -5.39 1.74 18.56
C ARG A 201 -4.43 0.79 17.85
N SER A 202 -4.89 0.09 16.81
CA SER A 202 -4.08 -0.94 16.12
C SER A 202 -2.87 -0.39 15.37
N LYS A 203 -2.95 0.87 14.90
CA LYS A 203 -2.04 1.47 13.92
C LYS A 203 -2.00 0.77 12.56
N GLU A 204 -2.94 -0.14 12.29
CA GLU A 204 -3.14 -0.70 10.96
C GLU A 204 -3.47 0.41 9.96
N VAL A 205 -3.09 0.21 8.70
CA VAL A 205 -3.30 1.16 7.61
C VAL A 205 -4.00 0.40 6.48
N ILE A 206 -5.17 0.87 6.04
CA ILE A 206 -5.94 0.24 4.95
C ILE A 206 -6.30 1.27 3.88
N ASP A 207 -6.17 0.86 2.62
CA ASP A 207 -6.71 1.60 1.48
C ASP A 207 -8.24 1.47 1.45
N ARG A 208 -8.94 2.56 1.10
CA ARG A 208 -10.42 2.58 1.04
C ARG A 208 -10.94 2.82 -0.37
N GLN A 209 -10.61 3.96 -0.96
CA GLN A 209 -11.13 4.38 -2.25
C GLN A 209 -10.15 5.28 -2.97
N ILE A 210 -9.97 5.06 -4.27
CA ILE A 210 -9.33 6.04 -5.16
C ILE A 210 -10.36 7.14 -5.43
N THR A 211 -10.12 8.33 -4.90
CA THR A 211 -11.00 9.51 -5.06
C THR A 211 -10.70 10.26 -6.36
N LYS A 212 -9.49 10.13 -6.89
CA LYS A 212 -9.06 10.64 -8.21
C LYS A 212 -8.15 9.61 -8.87
N LEU A 213 -8.50 9.14 -10.07
CA LEU A 213 -7.61 8.25 -10.82
C LEU A 213 -6.34 8.99 -11.27
N PRO A 214 -5.16 8.34 -11.27
CA PRO A 214 -3.97 8.90 -11.89
C PRO A 214 -4.13 9.06 -13.40
N VAL A 215 -3.34 9.95 -13.99
CA VAL A 215 -3.23 10.13 -15.44
C VAL A 215 -1.84 9.71 -15.87
N ASP A 216 -1.73 8.67 -16.69
CA ASP A 216 -0.44 8.14 -17.13
C ASP A 216 0.39 9.14 -17.94
N MET A 217 1.70 9.09 -17.71
CA MET A 217 2.69 9.74 -18.57
C MET A 217 2.73 9.04 -19.93
N ILE A 218 2.70 9.79 -21.03
CA ILE A 218 2.79 9.25 -22.40
C ILE A 218 4.11 9.69 -23.04
N VAL A 219 5.01 8.73 -23.21
CA VAL A 219 6.22 8.85 -24.04
C VAL A 219 5.85 8.49 -25.48
N ARG A 220 5.88 9.48 -26.38
CA ARG A 220 5.74 9.23 -27.81
C ARG A 220 7.07 8.77 -28.37
N SER A 221 7.03 7.91 -29.38
CA SER A 221 8.20 7.46 -30.11
C SER A 221 7.88 7.43 -31.61
N ILE A 222 8.51 8.33 -32.38
CA ILE A 222 8.13 8.57 -33.79
C ILE A 222 9.34 8.58 -34.72
N ASN A 223 9.10 8.32 -36.01
CA ASN A 223 10.02 8.73 -37.07
C ASN A 223 9.66 10.16 -37.49
N LEU A 224 10.67 10.97 -37.76
CA LEU A 224 10.45 12.34 -38.21
C LEU A 224 9.98 12.35 -39.67
N GLU A 225 9.05 13.25 -39.98
CA GLU A 225 8.48 13.50 -41.30
C GLU A 225 8.54 15.01 -41.57
N PRO A 226 9.76 15.56 -41.76
CA PRO A 226 9.97 17.00 -41.84
C PRO A 226 9.30 17.59 -43.08
N LYS A 227 8.60 18.72 -42.87
CA LYS A 227 7.83 19.45 -43.88
C LYS A 227 8.71 20.54 -44.47
N ALA A 228 9.42 20.19 -45.53
CA ALA A 228 10.31 21.09 -46.28
C ALA A 228 10.21 20.80 -47.78
N ASP A 229 10.59 21.77 -48.62
CA ASP A 229 10.57 21.65 -50.08
C ASP A 229 11.55 20.59 -50.63
N ARG A 230 12.53 20.19 -49.81
CA ARG A 230 13.54 19.17 -50.09
C ARG A 230 13.52 18.11 -49.00
N PRO A 231 13.79 16.83 -49.31
CA PRO A 231 13.90 15.80 -48.30
C PRO A 231 15.10 16.07 -47.39
N CYS A 232 14.95 15.89 -46.08
CA CYS A 232 15.98 16.16 -45.09
C CYS A 232 16.57 14.86 -44.51
N VAL A 233 17.86 14.88 -44.19
CA VAL A 233 18.56 13.84 -43.40
C VAL A 233 19.39 14.48 -42.29
N ALA A 234 19.59 13.75 -41.20
CA ALA A 234 20.47 14.15 -40.10
C ALA A 234 21.62 13.15 -39.97
N LEU A 235 22.85 13.61 -40.21
CA LEU A 235 24.05 12.89 -39.82
C LEU A 235 24.24 13.01 -38.32
N THR A 236 24.45 11.88 -37.64
CA THR A 236 24.73 11.85 -36.20
C THR A 236 26.00 11.06 -35.88
N PHE A 237 26.80 11.57 -34.95
CA PHE A 237 28.10 11.00 -34.56
C PHE A 237 28.15 10.77 -33.05
N ASP A 238 28.40 9.53 -32.63
CA ASP A 238 28.46 9.13 -31.23
C ASP A 238 29.90 8.94 -30.72
N ASP A 239 30.02 8.86 -29.39
CA ASP A 239 31.24 8.65 -28.59
C ASP A 239 32.28 9.79 -28.55
N GLY A 240 32.06 10.91 -29.24
CA GLY A 240 32.98 12.05 -29.25
C GLY A 240 33.13 12.77 -27.89
N PRO A 241 34.00 13.80 -27.81
CA PRO A 241 35.02 14.14 -28.80
C PRO A 241 36.22 13.19 -28.76
N SER A 242 36.88 13.02 -29.90
CA SER A 242 38.07 12.19 -30.11
C SER A 242 39.05 12.84 -31.10
N SER A 243 40.17 12.16 -31.39
CA SER A 243 41.12 12.58 -32.44
C SER A 243 40.56 12.52 -33.88
N PHE A 244 39.36 11.96 -34.08
CA PHE A 244 38.64 11.99 -35.36
C PHE A 244 37.63 13.14 -35.47
N THR A 245 37.11 13.68 -34.35
CA THR A 245 36.14 14.79 -34.33
C THR A 245 36.57 15.98 -35.19
N PRO A 246 37.82 16.50 -35.11
CA PRO A 246 38.24 17.62 -35.95
C PRO A 246 38.18 17.29 -37.45
N LYS A 247 38.54 16.05 -37.84
CA LYS A 247 38.51 15.61 -39.25
C LYS A 247 37.08 15.51 -39.78
N VAL A 248 36.14 15.08 -38.93
CA VAL A 248 34.72 15.07 -39.26
C VAL A 248 34.22 16.51 -39.45
N LEU A 249 34.54 17.43 -38.52
CA LEU A 249 34.18 18.85 -38.64
C LEU A 249 34.78 19.51 -39.90
N ASP A 250 36.03 19.24 -40.23
CA ASP A 250 36.68 19.73 -41.45
C ASP A 250 35.92 19.29 -42.71
N ILE A 251 35.49 18.02 -42.77
CA ILE A 251 34.70 17.49 -43.89
C ILE A 251 33.31 18.15 -43.94
N LEU A 252 32.62 18.26 -42.80
CA LEU A 252 31.29 18.90 -42.73
C LEU A 252 31.36 20.36 -43.22
N ALA A 253 32.39 21.11 -42.78
CA ALA A 253 32.65 22.48 -43.20
C ALA A 253 32.97 22.58 -44.72
N GLN A 254 33.87 21.73 -45.23
CA GLN A 254 34.22 21.68 -46.66
C GLN A 254 33.01 21.33 -47.55
N LYS A 255 32.06 20.54 -47.03
CA LYS A 255 30.83 20.16 -47.73
C LYS A 255 29.65 21.12 -47.49
N GLY A 256 29.80 22.12 -46.61
CA GLY A 256 28.75 23.09 -46.29
C GLY A 256 27.54 22.48 -45.57
N VAL A 257 27.75 21.46 -44.73
CA VAL A 257 26.68 20.73 -44.02
C VAL A 257 26.85 20.80 -42.51
N LYS A 258 25.75 20.58 -41.78
CA LYS A 258 25.72 20.44 -40.33
C LYS A 258 25.43 18.99 -39.93
N ALA A 259 25.82 18.62 -38.71
CA ALA A 259 25.54 17.32 -38.09
C ALA A 259 25.14 17.47 -36.62
N THR A 260 24.79 16.36 -35.98
CA THR A 260 24.55 16.29 -34.52
C THR A 260 25.54 15.33 -33.87
N PHE A 261 26.24 15.77 -32.83
CA PHE A 261 27.18 14.93 -32.10
C PHE A 261 26.58 14.56 -30.75
N PHE A 262 26.66 13.29 -30.36
CA PHE A 262 26.32 12.81 -29.02
C PHE A 262 27.62 12.47 -28.30
N ASN A 263 28.10 13.41 -27.50
CA ASN A 263 29.39 13.27 -26.84
C ASN A 263 29.25 12.70 -25.43
N LEU A 264 30.28 11.96 -25.01
CA LEU A 264 30.42 11.46 -23.64
C LEU A 264 30.95 12.57 -22.73
N GLY A 265 30.33 12.77 -21.56
CA GLY A 265 30.77 13.76 -20.59
C GLY A 265 32.24 13.60 -20.18
N ALA A 266 32.72 12.35 -20.01
CA ALA A 266 34.13 12.06 -19.74
C ALA A 266 35.08 12.47 -20.88
N ASN A 267 34.64 12.41 -22.14
CA ASN A 267 35.43 12.84 -23.28
C ASN A 267 35.43 14.37 -23.42
N VAL A 268 34.30 15.04 -23.17
CA VAL A 268 34.22 16.52 -23.13
C VAL A 268 35.05 17.10 -21.99
N MET A 269 35.15 16.42 -20.83
CA MET A 269 36.09 16.81 -19.76
C MET A 269 37.55 16.76 -20.21
N ARG A 270 37.92 15.81 -21.07
CA ARG A 270 39.30 15.63 -21.57
C ARG A 270 39.64 16.61 -22.70
N ASP A 271 38.69 16.89 -23.58
CA ASP A 271 38.83 17.88 -24.66
C ASP A 271 37.57 18.77 -24.79
N PRO A 272 37.44 19.80 -23.94
CA PRO A 272 36.34 20.75 -24.02
C PRO A 272 36.50 21.73 -25.19
N ALA A 273 37.68 21.79 -25.83
CA ALA A 273 37.92 22.65 -26.99
C ALA A 273 37.32 22.03 -28.26
N ALA A 274 37.51 20.73 -28.50
CA ALA A 274 36.84 20.00 -29.57
C ALA A 274 35.30 20.05 -29.42
N ALA A 275 34.79 19.94 -28.19
CA ALA A 275 33.36 20.05 -27.93
C ALA A 275 32.78 21.44 -28.26
N ARG A 276 33.51 22.54 -27.96
CA ARG A 276 33.14 23.89 -28.40
C ARG A 276 33.25 24.07 -29.92
N ALA A 277 34.27 23.49 -30.56
CA ALA A 277 34.41 23.55 -32.00
C ALA A 277 33.20 22.96 -32.76
N ILE A 278 32.53 21.94 -32.20
CA ILE A 278 31.27 21.41 -32.73
C ILE A 278 30.16 22.49 -32.73
N THR A 279 29.94 23.14 -31.59
CA THR A 279 28.89 24.16 -31.45
C THR A 279 29.21 25.45 -32.22
N ASP A 280 30.48 25.85 -32.26
CA ASP A 280 30.95 27.03 -32.99
C ASP A 280 30.83 26.83 -34.52
N ALA A 281 30.94 25.58 -35.00
CA ALA A 281 30.63 25.20 -36.38
C ALA A 281 29.12 25.15 -36.69
N GLY A 282 28.25 25.50 -35.73
CA GLY A 282 26.80 25.48 -35.88
C GLY A 282 26.18 24.08 -35.94
N CYS A 283 26.94 23.04 -35.57
CA CYS A 283 26.41 21.69 -35.36
C CYS A 283 25.70 21.58 -34.00
N ALA A 284 24.78 20.64 -33.87
CA ALA A 284 24.13 20.38 -32.60
C ALA A 284 24.98 19.44 -31.73
N LEU A 285 25.00 19.66 -30.42
CA LEU A 285 25.70 18.84 -29.44
C LEU A 285 24.70 18.31 -28.40
N GLY A 286 24.49 17.00 -28.40
CA GLY A 286 23.67 16.24 -27.46
C GLY A 286 24.49 15.39 -26.50
N ASN A 287 23.82 14.81 -25.53
CA ASN A 287 24.41 14.11 -24.38
C ASN A 287 24.38 12.59 -24.59
N HIS A 288 25.53 11.91 -24.52
CA HIS A 288 25.64 10.44 -24.64
C HIS A 288 25.89 9.72 -23.31
N THR A 289 25.47 10.34 -22.20
CA THR A 289 25.84 10.01 -20.82
C THR A 289 27.29 10.33 -20.46
N MET A 290 27.68 10.07 -19.22
CA MET A 290 28.98 10.43 -18.69
C MET A 290 30.06 9.42 -19.10
N THR A 291 29.76 8.12 -19.02
CA THR A 291 30.74 7.02 -19.18
C THR A 291 30.30 5.88 -20.12
N HIS A 292 29.24 6.06 -20.92
CA HIS A 292 28.72 5.04 -21.86
C HIS A 292 28.20 3.75 -21.16
N MET A 293 27.60 3.89 -19.97
CA MET A 293 26.95 2.76 -19.30
C MET A 293 25.66 2.33 -20.01
N ASN A 294 25.36 1.03 -20.00
CA ASN A 294 24.03 0.56 -20.35
C ASN A 294 23.03 0.96 -19.24
N LEU A 295 22.21 1.97 -19.52
CA LEU A 295 21.30 2.56 -18.54
C LEU A 295 20.21 1.59 -18.04
N THR A 296 19.90 0.55 -18.81
CA THR A 296 18.95 -0.52 -18.40
C THR A 296 19.49 -1.43 -17.30
N THR A 297 20.81 -1.43 -17.05
CA THR A 297 21.46 -2.34 -16.09
C THR A 297 21.87 -1.69 -14.77
N VAL A 298 21.60 -0.40 -14.60
CA VAL A 298 21.98 0.38 -13.40
C VAL A 298 20.76 0.83 -12.59
N ASP A 299 20.99 1.19 -11.33
CA ASP A 299 19.95 1.77 -10.47
C ASP A 299 19.56 3.20 -10.90
N ARG A 300 18.49 3.72 -10.28
CA ARG A 300 17.93 5.04 -10.58
C ARG A 300 18.93 6.18 -10.39
N ASP A 301 19.72 6.15 -9.32
CA ASP A 301 20.56 7.28 -8.97
C ASP A 301 21.85 7.30 -9.81
N THR A 302 22.38 6.13 -10.15
CA THR A 302 23.45 5.95 -11.14
C THR A 302 23.01 6.42 -12.53
N LEU A 303 21.82 6.00 -12.99
CA LEU A 303 21.22 6.46 -14.25
C LEU A 303 21.11 7.98 -14.29
N ARG A 304 20.52 8.59 -13.25
CA ARG A 304 20.35 10.05 -13.17
C ARG A 304 21.69 10.77 -13.12
N SER A 305 22.68 10.23 -12.41
CA SER A 305 24.06 10.76 -12.32
C SER A 305 24.79 10.72 -13.67
N GLU A 306 24.67 9.62 -14.42
CA GLU A 306 25.21 9.46 -15.78
C GLU A 306 24.66 10.53 -16.74
N ILE A 307 23.37 10.87 -16.63
CA ILE A 307 22.74 11.89 -17.48
C ILE A 307 23.08 13.31 -17.01
N SER A 308 22.90 13.61 -15.71
CA SER A 308 23.01 14.98 -15.17
C SER A 308 24.45 15.49 -15.15
N ARG A 309 25.42 14.67 -14.72
CA ARG A 309 26.83 15.10 -14.66
C ARG A 309 27.37 15.38 -16.06
N SER A 310 27.01 14.55 -17.03
CA SER A 310 27.32 14.80 -18.44
C SER A 310 26.68 16.11 -18.92
N ALA A 311 25.40 16.34 -18.60
CA ALA A 311 24.70 17.57 -18.97
C ALA A 311 25.37 18.84 -18.39
N ASP A 312 25.83 18.81 -17.14
CA ASP A 312 26.53 19.94 -16.52
C ASP A 312 27.86 20.26 -17.23
N ILE A 313 28.62 19.23 -17.61
CA ILE A 313 29.86 19.37 -18.39
C ILE A 313 29.56 19.95 -19.79
N LEU A 314 28.59 19.38 -20.50
CA LEU A 314 28.25 19.80 -21.86
C LEU A 314 27.70 21.22 -21.90
N ARG A 315 26.97 21.68 -20.87
CA ARG A 315 26.43 23.05 -20.80
C ARG A 315 27.52 24.13 -20.92
N GLY A 316 28.73 23.85 -20.41
CA GLY A 316 29.91 24.73 -20.54
C GLY A 316 30.49 24.85 -21.96
N THR A 317 29.90 24.18 -22.94
CA THR A 317 30.31 24.24 -24.36
C THR A 317 29.33 25.04 -25.23
N GLY A 318 28.18 25.48 -24.70
CA GLY A 318 27.10 26.09 -25.49
C GLY A 318 26.02 25.10 -25.93
N ALA A 319 26.16 23.81 -25.60
CA ALA A 319 25.15 22.78 -25.85
C ALA A 319 23.87 22.97 -25.02
N SER A 320 22.75 22.44 -25.53
CA SER A 320 21.50 22.24 -24.78
C SER A 320 21.30 20.75 -24.47
N PRO A 321 21.85 20.23 -23.35
CA PRO A 321 22.15 18.80 -23.16
C PRO A 321 20.93 17.92 -22.78
N GLN A 322 19.71 18.42 -22.99
CA GLN A 322 18.47 17.68 -22.76
C GLN A 322 18.08 16.77 -23.94
N MET A 323 18.67 16.98 -25.11
CA MET A 323 18.63 16.00 -26.20
C MET A 323 19.71 14.96 -25.92
N ILE A 324 19.29 13.76 -25.52
CA ILE A 324 20.18 12.64 -25.22
C ILE A 324 20.16 11.60 -26.34
N ARG A 325 21.17 10.74 -26.38
CA ARG A 325 21.07 9.40 -26.96
C ARG A 325 21.58 8.41 -25.93
N ALA A 326 20.75 7.44 -25.55
CA ALA A 326 21.20 6.39 -24.64
C ALA A 326 22.20 5.44 -25.34
N PRO A 327 23.32 5.09 -24.69
CA PRO A 327 24.24 4.05 -25.14
C PRO A 327 23.53 2.78 -25.58
N TYR A 328 24.00 2.17 -26.66
CA TYR A 328 23.41 0.97 -27.29
C TYR A 328 21.95 1.13 -27.78
N GLY A 329 21.38 2.35 -27.74
CA GLY A 329 19.94 2.59 -27.94
C GLY A 329 19.07 2.04 -26.80
N ALA A 330 19.66 1.65 -25.67
CA ALA A 330 19.00 0.94 -24.59
C ALA A 330 18.29 1.92 -23.62
N PHE A 331 17.05 2.29 -23.96
CA PHE A 331 16.22 3.16 -23.15
C PHE A 331 14.74 2.75 -23.24
N THR A 332 14.17 2.33 -22.12
CA THR A 332 12.81 1.79 -22.02
C THR A 332 11.90 2.71 -21.19
N ALA A 333 10.65 2.27 -20.99
CA ALA A 333 9.71 2.93 -20.09
C ALA A 333 10.24 3.07 -18.65
N ALA A 334 11.07 2.12 -18.17
CA ALA A 334 11.66 2.19 -16.84
C ALA A 334 12.71 3.32 -16.73
N GLU A 335 13.50 3.57 -17.77
CA GLU A 335 14.48 4.66 -17.78
C GLU A 335 13.77 6.02 -17.89
N TRP A 336 12.72 6.11 -18.73
CA TRP A 336 11.86 7.28 -18.82
C TRP A 336 11.15 7.61 -17.50
N ALA A 337 10.64 6.62 -16.77
CA ALA A 337 10.07 6.82 -15.42
C ALA A 337 11.13 7.34 -14.43
N ARG A 338 12.36 6.81 -14.49
CA ARG A 338 13.47 7.18 -13.60
C ARG A 338 14.10 8.54 -13.86
N SER A 339 13.93 9.11 -15.06
CA SER A 339 14.73 10.28 -15.49
C SER A 339 14.09 11.25 -16.49
N GLY A 340 12.82 11.06 -16.88
CA GLY A 340 12.16 11.90 -17.88
C GLY A 340 12.18 13.40 -17.53
N ASP A 341 12.14 13.75 -16.24
CA ASP A 341 12.26 15.13 -15.73
C ASP A 341 13.61 15.81 -16.06
N LEU A 342 14.65 15.05 -16.40
CA LEU A 342 15.97 15.55 -16.80
C LEU A 342 16.13 15.69 -18.32
N ILE A 343 15.22 15.10 -19.11
CA ILE A 343 15.40 14.80 -20.54
C ILE A 343 14.32 15.50 -21.37
N GLY A 344 14.72 16.14 -22.46
CA GLY A 344 13.80 16.63 -23.49
C GLY A 344 13.42 15.51 -24.46
N SER A 345 14.43 14.83 -25.01
CA SER A 345 14.25 13.72 -25.94
C SER A 345 15.38 12.69 -25.84
N ASN A 346 15.05 11.42 -26.12
CA ASN A 346 16.03 10.38 -26.44
C ASN A 346 15.99 10.11 -27.95
N ILE A 347 17.15 10.29 -28.60
CA ILE A 347 17.30 10.20 -30.06
C ILE A 347 17.96 8.87 -30.41
N LEU A 348 17.24 8.02 -31.12
CA LEU A 348 17.77 6.80 -31.73
C LEU A 348 18.17 7.10 -33.19
N TRP A 349 17.98 6.16 -34.11
CA TRP A 349 18.34 6.28 -35.51
C TRP A 349 17.40 5.46 -36.40
N ASN A 350 17.40 5.76 -37.70
CA ASN A 350 16.72 4.98 -38.73
C ASN A 350 17.69 4.09 -39.51
N ILE A 351 18.96 4.48 -39.56
CA ILE A 351 20.02 3.84 -40.34
C ILE A 351 21.19 3.61 -39.39
N ASP A 352 21.53 2.34 -39.17
CA ASP A 352 22.76 1.91 -38.50
C ASP A 352 23.79 1.58 -39.58
N THR A 353 24.90 2.32 -39.63
CA THR A 353 25.98 2.06 -40.59
C THR A 353 26.85 0.86 -40.21
N ARG A 354 26.80 0.44 -38.93
CA ARG A 354 27.66 -0.58 -38.33
C ARG A 354 29.16 -0.30 -38.48
N ASP A 355 29.51 0.95 -38.69
CA ASP A 355 30.86 1.51 -38.74
C ASP A 355 31.80 1.03 -37.62
N TRP A 356 31.29 0.90 -36.39
CA TRP A 356 32.01 0.38 -35.23
C TRP A 356 32.56 -1.05 -35.43
N THR A 357 31.97 -1.84 -36.35
CA THR A 357 32.51 -3.14 -36.78
C THR A 357 33.69 -3.05 -37.76
N ARG A 358 34.00 -1.84 -38.23
CA ARG A 358 34.97 -1.47 -39.27
C ARG A 358 34.79 -2.24 -40.59
N PRO A 359 33.59 -2.20 -41.21
CA PRO A 359 33.21 -3.04 -42.35
C PRO A 359 33.83 -2.59 -43.69
N GLY A 360 34.49 -1.42 -43.73
CA GLY A 360 35.05 -0.76 -44.90
C GLY A 360 34.20 0.44 -45.35
N ALA A 361 34.85 1.55 -45.73
CA ALA A 361 34.18 2.82 -46.08
C ALA A 361 33.05 2.67 -47.12
N ASN A 362 33.23 1.82 -48.13
CA ASN A 362 32.19 1.57 -49.14
C ASN A 362 30.92 0.91 -48.56
N LYS A 363 31.04 0.08 -47.52
CA LYS A 363 29.88 -0.54 -46.85
C LYS A 363 29.16 0.44 -45.93
N ILE A 364 29.92 1.29 -45.23
CA ILE A 364 29.39 2.42 -44.44
C ILE A 364 28.57 3.33 -45.35
N ALA A 365 29.16 3.74 -46.49
CA ALA A 365 28.48 4.57 -47.47
C ALA A 365 27.24 3.88 -48.09
N GLY A 366 27.34 2.61 -48.46
CA GLY A 366 26.21 1.83 -48.98
C GLY A 366 25.04 1.79 -48.00
N ALA A 367 25.28 1.48 -46.72
CA ALA A 367 24.24 1.43 -45.70
C ALA A 367 23.46 2.76 -45.57
N VAL A 368 24.15 3.91 -45.70
CA VAL A 368 23.47 5.22 -45.73
C VAL A 368 22.71 5.43 -47.04
N LEU A 369 23.36 5.21 -48.17
CA LEU A 369 22.81 5.53 -49.49
C LEU A 369 21.64 4.61 -49.89
N ASP A 370 21.57 3.39 -49.37
CA ASP A 370 20.46 2.47 -49.64
C ASP A 370 19.26 2.72 -48.69
N GLY A 371 19.52 3.23 -47.48
CA GLY A 371 18.48 3.48 -46.46
C GLY A 371 17.92 4.92 -46.42
N ALA A 372 18.57 5.90 -47.05
CA ALA A 372 18.23 7.31 -46.93
C ALA A 372 16.84 7.66 -47.51
N LYS A 373 16.00 8.25 -46.66
CA LYS A 373 14.68 8.80 -47.00
C LYS A 373 14.45 10.11 -46.24
N ASN A 374 13.39 10.84 -46.58
CA ASN A 374 13.03 12.05 -45.84
C ASN A 374 12.85 11.73 -44.34
N GLY A 375 13.50 12.50 -43.47
CA GLY A 375 13.46 12.32 -42.03
C GLY A 375 14.41 11.26 -41.45
N SER A 376 15.29 10.64 -42.26
CA SER A 376 16.25 9.65 -41.73
C SER A 376 17.30 10.29 -40.82
N ILE A 377 17.40 9.76 -39.60
CA ILE A 377 18.52 9.96 -38.68
C ILE A 377 19.55 8.83 -38.90
N ILE A 378 20.80 9.19 -39.19
CA ILE A 378 21.90 8.27 -39.55
C ILE A 378 22.86 8.14 -38.37
N LEU A 379 23.09 6.92 -37.88
CA LEU A 379 24.10 6.62 -36.86
C LEU A 379 25.47 6.35 -37.49
N MET A 380 26.44 7.15 -37.07
CA MET A 380 27.89 6.95 -37.24
C MET A 380 28.56 7.30 -35.90
N HIS A 381 29.88 7.10 -35.80
CA HIS A 381 30.67 7.39 -34.61
C HIS A 381 31.89 8.22 -34.99
N ASP A 382 32.22 9.21 -34.16
CA ASP A 382 33.51 9.92 -34.22
C ASP A 382 34.40 9.59 -33.02
N GLY A 383 33.88 8.91 -31.99
CA GLY A 383 34.65 8.31 -30.89
C GLY A 383 34.58 6.78 -30.84
N GLY A 384 34.94 6.18 -29.70
CA GLY A 384 34.75 4.75 -29.44
C GLY A 384 35.74 3.81 -30.14
N GLY A 385 36.83 4.32 -30.72
CA GLY A 385 37.88 3.53 -31.36
C GLY A 385 38.46 4.20 -32.60
N ASP A 386 38.97 3.38 -33.52
CA ASP A 386 39.40 3.83 -34.85
C ASP A 386 38.19 4.11 -35.75
N ARG A 387 38.11 5.35 -36.26
CA ARG A 387 37.07 5.88 -37.17
C ARG A 387 37.65 6.39 -38.49
N SER A 388 38.79 5.82 -38.91
CA SER A 388 39.41 6.13 -40.20
C SER A 388 38.49 5.81 -41.39
N GLN A 389 37.68 4.76 -41.30
CA GLN A 389 36.73 4.36 -42.34
C GLN A 389 35.53 5.33 -42.45
N ASP A 390 35.09 5.90 -41.35
CA ASP A 390 34.03 6.92 -41.29
C ASP A 390 34.47 8.22 -41.95
N VAL A 391 35.65 8.70 -41.57
CA VAL A 391 36.31 9.86 -42.20
C VAL A 391 36.51 9.63 -43.71
N GLN A 392 36.78 8.40 -44.14
CA GLN A 392 36.89 8.04 -45.56
C GLN A 392 35.52 7.97 -46.28
N ALA A 393 34.46 7.49 -45.62
CA ALA A 393 33.14 7.32 -46.22
C ALA A 393 32.36 8.64 -46.31
N LEU A 394 32.51 9.50 -45.31
CA LEU A 394 31.69 10.70 -45.10
C LEU A 394 31.61 11.66 -46.31
N PRO A 395 32.71 11.99 -47.03
CA PRO A 395 32.64 12.88 -48.18
C PRO A 395 31.72 12.34 -49.30
N GLY A 396 31.80 11.04 -49.59
CA GLY A 396 30.99 10.38 -50.63
C GLY A 396 29.53 10.24 -50.24
N ILE A 397 29.24 10.00 -48.95
CA ILE A 397 27.88 10.02 -48.41
C ILE A 397 27.23 11.39 -48.65
N ILE A 398 27.95 12.46 -48.30
CA ILE A 398 27.42 13.83 -48.43
C ILE A 398 27.21 14.21 -49.90
N ASP A 399 28.18 13.94 -50.77
CA ASP A 399 28.09 14.27 -52.20
C ASP A 399 26.93 13.56 -52.90
N GLU A 400 26.73 12.26 -52.64
CA GLU A 400 25.64 11.51 -53.31
C GLU A 400 24.26 11.86 -52.76
N LEU A 401 24.11 12.15 -51.47
CA LEU A 401 22.83 12.62 -50.93
C LEU A 401 22.50 14.05 -51.42
N HIS A 402 23.49 14.93 -51.54
CA HIS A 402 23.30 16.23 -52.20
C HIS A 402 22.85 16.10 -53.66
N LYS A 403 23.47 15.21 -54.46
CA LYS A 403 23.06 14.93 -55.84
C LYS A 403 21.62 14.39 -55.94
N ARG A 404 21.18 13.61 -54.94
CA ARG A 404 19.81 13.12 -54.79
C ARG A 404 18.82 14.18 -54.24
N GLY A 405 19.26 15.41 -54.07
CA GLY A 405 18.43 16.54 -53.65
C GLY A 405 18.22 16.68 -52.14
N PHE A 406 18.84 15.83 -51.30
CA PHE A 406 18.69 15.93 -49.86
C PHE A 406 19.29 17.22 -49.29
N ALA A 407 18.71 17.70 -48.19
CA ALA A 407 19.27 18.74 -47.33
C ALA A 407 19.77 18.12 -46.02
N PHE A 408 20.96 18.51 -45.58
CA PHE A 408 21.50 18.10 -44.28
C PHE A 408 21.08 19.08 -43.20
N VAL A 409 20.52 18.55 -42.11
CA VAL A 409 20.04 19.32 -40.96
C VAL A 409 20.51 18.66 -39.66
N THR A 410 20.63 19.45 -38.60
CA THR A 410 20.77 18.89 -37.25
C THR A 410 19.47 18.22 -36.79
N VAL A 411 19.53 17.34 -35.79
CA VAL A 411 18.33 16.69 -35.23
C VAL A 411 17.34 17.73 -34.68
N PRO A 412 17.74 18.79 -33.94
CA PRO A 412 16.82 19.86 -33.54
C PRO A 412 16.17 20.60 -34.72
N GLU A 413 16.91 20.91 -35.78
CA GLU A 413 16.33 21.50 -37.00
C GLU A 413 15.33 20.54 -37.66
N MET A 414 15.60 19.24 -37.70
CA MET A 414 14.66 18.23 -38.23
C MET A 414 13.39 18.10 -37.37
N MET A 415 13.53 18.07 -36.04
CA MET A 415 12.39 18.04 -35.12
C MET A 415 11.50 19.28 -35.28
N LYS A 416 12.10 20.45 -35.52
CA LYS A 416 11.38 21.71 -35.79
C LYS A 416 10.62 21.66 -37.12
N LEU A 417 11.21 21.08 -38.17
CA LEU A 417 10.57 20.94 -39.49
C LEU A 417 9.40 19.93 -39.52
N ASP A 418 9.40 18.93 -38.63
CA ASP A 418 8.30 17.99 -38.47
C ASP A 418 7.04 18.67 -37.88
N GLY A 419 7.25 19.46 -36.82
CA GLY A 419 6.22 20.25 -36.14
C GLY A 419 5.28 19.47 -35.22
N ARG A 420 5.48 18.15 -35.03
CA ARG A 420 4.77 17.35 -33.99
C ARG A 420 5.54 17.27 -32.67
N ILE A 421 6.80 17.70 -32.65
CA ILE A 421 7.64 17.75 -31.45
C ILE A 421 7.39 19.08 -30.71
N PRO A 422 7.13 19.09 -29.39
CA PRO A 422 6.93 20.33 -28.63
C PRO A 422 8.18 21.24 -28.64
N ASP A 423 7.99 22.56 -28.73
CA ASP A 423 9.10 23.53 -28.78
C ASP A 423 10.07 23.41 -27.57
N ALA A 424 9.56 23.08 -26.39
CA ALA A 424 10.38 22.85 -25.20
C ALA A 424 11.33 21.64 -25.34
N VAL A 425 10.90 20.60 -26.07
CA VAL A 425 11.73 19.44 -26.41
C VAL A 425 12.76 19.83 -27.46
N VAL A 426 12.35 20.55 -28.51
CA VAL A 426 13.26 21.02 -29.58
C VAL A 426 14.36 21.94 -29.03
N GLY A 427 14.02 22.86 -28.12
CA GLY A 427 14.96 23.81 -27.52
C GLY A 427 15.80 23.24 -26.35
N GLY A 428 15.46 22.05 -25.84
CA GLY A 428 16.07 21.52 -24.62
C GLY A 428 15.80 22.38 -23.39
N THR A 429 14.54 22.83 -23.24
CA THR A 429 14.02 23.59 -22.09
C THR A 429 12.89 22.86 -21.36
N THR A 430 12.72 21.57 -21.63
CA THR A 430 11.75 20.67 -21.01
C THR A 430 11.93 20.60 -19.49
N ARG A 431 10.83 20.67 -18.76
CA ARG A 431 10.75 20.51 -17.30
C ARG A 431 9.46 19.76 -16.95
N LEU A 432 9.47 19.01 -15.86
CA LEU A 432 8.25 18.50 -15.23
C LEU A 432 7.40 19.70 -14.75
N PRO A 433 6.12 19.83 -15.13
CA PRO A 433 5.24 20.88 -14.61
C PRO A 433 4.90 20.67 -13.13
N ASP A 434 4.67 21.76 -12.40
CA ASP A 434 4.41 21.73 -10.95
C ASP A 434 3.19 20.90 -10.52
N ASP A 435 2.22 20.69 -11.43
CA ASP A 435 0.99 19.91 -11.19
C ASP A 435 1.08 18.45 -11.68
N CYS A 436 2.28 18.02 -12.06
CA CYS A 436 2.57 16.71 -12.64
C CYS A 436 3.52 15.89 -11.74
N GLY A 437 3.49 14.58 -11.90
CA GLY A 437 4.35 13.63 -11.19
C GLY A 437 5.04 12.67 -12.16
N MET A 438 6.21 12.19 -11.75
CA MET A 438 6.86 11.05 -12.42
C MET A 438 6.17 9.74 -12.01
N PRO A 439 6.17 8.71 -12.87
CA PRO A 439 5.78 7.36 -12.48
C PRO A 439 6.70 6.78 -11.40
N ASP A 440 6.18 5.84 -10.60
CA ASP A 440 7.01 5.00 -9.75
C ASP A 440 7.90 4.08 -10.58
N SER A 441 9.08 3.74 -10.04
CA SER A 441 10.15 3.02 -10.76
C SER A 441 11.11 2.26 -9.84
#